data_AF-A0AAJ1SU82-F1
#
_entry.id   AF-A0AAJ1SU82-F1
#
_cell.length_a   1.000
_cell.length_b   1.000
_cell.length_c   1.000
_cell.angle_alpha   90.00
_cell.angle_beta   90.00
_cell.angle_gamma   90.00
#
_symmetry.space_group_name_H-M   'P 1'
#
loop_
_entity.id
_entity.type
_entity.pdbx_description
1 polymer ?
#
loop_
_entity_poly.entity_id
_entity_poly.type
_entity_poly.pdbx_seq_one_letter_code
_entity_poly.pdbx_strand_id
1 'polypeptide(L)'
;MAAVIGSGRAATEAASSFGVSWWLVQRALDSAALTLPNVDALAPRMLGIDEHRYRSVRFFHDPATKAWKRYEPWMTTIVDLDTGQLLGVLSQDVGYMVNR
;
A
#
# COMPACT_ATOMS: atom_id res chain seq x y z
N MET A 1 -6.89 -11.23 -6.20
CA MET A 1 -5.93 -10.97 -5.11
C MET A 1 -4.51 -11.46 -5.45
N ALA A 2 -4.32 -12.70 -5.91
CA ALA A 2 -3.00 -13.26 -6.24
C ALA A 2 -2.15 -12.42 -7.23
N ALA A 3 -2.78 -11.73 -8.17
CA ALA A 3 -2.05 -11.00 -9.21
C ALA A 3 -1.31 -9.75 -8.71
N VAL A 4 -1.82 -9.00 -7.74
CA VAL A 4 -1.10 -7.82 -7.22
C VAL A 4 0.03 -8.27 -6.30
N ILE A 5 -0.30 -9.22 -5.43
CA ILE A 5 0.54 -9.64 -4.32
C ILE A 5 1.64 -10.59 -4.76
N GLY A 6 1.39 -11.41 -5.79
CA GLY A 6 2.34 -12.42 -6.29
C GLY A 6 3.02 -12.05 -7.60
N SER A 7 2.83 -10.84 -8.15
CA SER A 7 3.55 -10.40 -9.36
C SER A 7 4.09 -8.97 -9.31
N GLY A 8 3.97 -8.28 -8.17
CA GLY A 8 4.60 -6.98 -7.94
C GLY A 8 4.04 -5.86 -8.81
N ARG A 9 2.85 -6.06 -9.38
CA ARG A 9 2.25 -5.11 -10.32
C ARG A 9 1.74 -3.87 -9.61
N ALA A 10 1.95 -2.71 -10.25
CA ALA A 10 1.43 -1.44 -9.76
C ALA A 10 -0.09 -1.54 -9.57
N ALA A 11 -0.62 -0.98 -8.48
CA ALA A 11 -2.05 -1.03 -8.17
C ALA A 11 -2.93 -0.51 -9.32
N THR A 12 -2.44 0.46 -10.10
CA THR A 12 -3.08 0.99 -11.30
C THR A 12 -3.13 -0.01 -12.46
N GLU A 13 -2.05 -0.78 -12.67
CA GLU A 13 -1.99 -1.81 -13.70
C GLU A 13 -2.94 -2.97 -13.36
N ALA A 14 -2.99 -3.35 -12.09
CA ALA A 14 -3.94 -4.34 -11.60
C ALA A 14 -5.38 -3.84 -11.68
N ALA A 15 -5.66 -2.60 -11.27
CA ALA A 15 -6.99 -2.00 -11.39
C ALA A 15 -7.48 -2.05 -12.84
N SER A 16 -6.62 -1.68 -13.79
CA SER A 16 -6.89 -1.74 -15.22
C SER A 16 -7.11 -3.17 -15.71
N SER A 17 -6.25 -4.12 -15.29
CA SER A 17 -6.34 -5.53 -15.69
C SER A 17 -7.59 -6.24 -15.16
N PHE A 18 -8.08 -5.84 -13.98
CA PHE A 18 -9.26 -6.43 -13.35
C PHE A 18 -10.54 -5.61 -13.56
N GLY A 19 -10.48 -4.48 -14.26
CA GLY A 19 -11.64 -3.60 -14.50
C GLY A 19 -12.25 -3.01 -13.22
N VAL A 20 -11.45 -2.89 -12.16
CA VAL A 20 -11.90 -2.41 -10.85
C VAL A 20 -11.34 -1.02 -10.56
N SER A 21 -11.98 -0.29 -9.65
CA SER A 21 -11.42 0.96 -9.18
C SER A 21 -10.12 0.72 -8.41
N TRP A 22 -9.18 1.64 -8.53
CA TRP A 22 -7.95 1.65 -7.76
C TRP A 22 -8.21 1.55 -6.24
N TRP A 23 -9.25 2.21 -5.74
CA TRP A 23 -9.67 2.12 -4.33
C TRP A 23 -10.05 0.71 -3.89
N LEU A 24 -10.65 -0.09 -4.78
CA LEU A 24 -10.98 -1.47 -4.48
C LEU A 24 -9.73 -2.35 -4.43
N VAL A 25 -8.77 -2.11 -5.33
CA VAL A 25 -7.45 -2.74 -5.28
C VAL A 25 -6.76 -2.39 -3.97
N GLN A 26 -6.81 -1.12 -3.54
CA GLN A 26 -6.20 -0.68 -2.30
C GLN A 26 -6.83 -1.36 -1.07
N ARG A 27 -8.16 -1.39 -0.98
CA ARG A 27 -8.83 -2.08 0.12
C ARG A 27 -8.53 -3.58 0.15
N ALA A 28 -8.38 -4.20 -1.03
CA ALA A 28 -7.97 -5.59 -1.13
C ALA A 28 -6.51 -5.79 -0.71
N LEU A 29 -5.61 -4.86 -1.06
CA LEU A 29 -4.23 -4.84 -0.60
C LEU A 29 -4.14 -4.71 0.92
N ASP A 30 -4.86 -3.77 1.52
CA ASP A 30 -4.91 -3.58 2.98
C ASP A 30 -5.39 -4.86 3.68
N SER A 31 -6.43 -5.51 3.14
CA SER A 31 -6.94 -6.77 3.70
C SER A 31 -5.98 -7.94 3.49
N ALA A 32 -5.27 -7.98 2.37
CA ALA A 32 -4.35 -9.08 2.07
C ALA A 32 -3.00 -8.93 2.77
N ALA A 33 -2.59 -7.70 3.07
CA ALA A 33 -1.39 -7.42 3.85
C ALA A 33 -1.41 -8.13 5.22
N LEU A 34 -2.60 -8.38 5.77
CA LEU A 34 -2.82 -9.16 6.99
C LEU A 34 -2.52 -10.67 6.85
N THR A 35 -2.34 -11.16 5.62
CA THR A 35 -2.16 -12.59 5.30
C THR A 35 -0.80 -12.90 4.67
N LEU A 36 0.09 -11.91 4.59
CA LEU A 36 1.42 -12.07 4.00
C LEU A 36 2.37 -12.86 4.91
N PRO A 37 3.34 -13.61 4.35
CA PRO A 37 4.41 -14.25 5.11
C PRO A 37 5.22 -13.23 5.93
N ASN A 38 5.77 -13.67 7.06
CA ASN A 38 6.64 -12.84 7.90
C ASN A 38 7.85 -12.33 7.09
N VAL A 39 8.08 -11.02 7.12
CA VAL A 39 9.18 -10.35 6.39
C VAL A 39 10.57 -10.76 6.87
N ASP A 40 10.73 -11.14 8.15
CA ASP A 40 12.01 -11.58 8.72
C ASP A 40 12.44 -12.95 8.16
N ALA A 41 11.51 -13.70 7.58
CA ALA A 41 11.81 -14.94 6.86
C ALA A 41 12.19 -14.70 5.38
N LEU A 42 12.08 -13.45 4.90
CA LEU A 42 12.34 -13.08 3.51
C LEU A 42 13.72 -12.41 3.40
N ALA A 43 14.51 -12.88 2.43
CA ALA A 43 15.82 -12.30 2.10
C ALA A 43 15.83 -11.79 0.65
N PRO A 44 15.04 -10.75 0.32
CA PRO A 44 14.99 -10.19 -1.02
C PRO A 44 16.36 -9.64 -1.44
N ARG A 45 16.84 -9.94 -2.65
CA ARG A 45 18.10 -9.34 -3.15
C ARG A 45 17.86 -7.93 -3.67
N MET A 46 16.65 -7.64 -4.14
CA MET A 46 16.26 -6.36 -4.72
C MET A 46 14.91 -5.90 -4.18
N LEU A 47 14.86 -4.65 -3.71
CA LEU A 47 13.65 -4.02 -3.20
C LEU A 47 13.12 -2.99 -4.20
N GLY A 48 11.82 -3.06 -4.46
CA GLY A 48 11.06 -2.06 -5.19
C GLY A 48 10.33 -1.18 -4.19
N ILE A 49 10.44 0.13 -4.36
CA ILE A 49 9.70 1.11 -3.58
C ILE A 49 8.90 1.95 -4.57
N ASP A 50 7.58 1.95 -4.43
CA ASP A 50 6.70 2.84 -5.18
C ASP A 50 6.04 3.80 -4.21
N GLU A 51 6.27 5.09 -4.42
CA GLU A 51 5.66 6.17 -3.68
C GLU A 51 4.68 6.93 -4.57
N HIS A 52 3.41 6.89 -4.21
CA HIS A 52 2.36 7.49 -5.01
C HIS A 52 1.42 8.35 -4.19
N ARG A 53 1.17 9.56 -4.68
CA ARG A 53 0.10 10.43 -4.17
C ARG A 53 -1.19 10.09 -4.90
N TYR A 54 -2.10 9.40 -4.23
CA TYR A 54 -3.32 8.89 -4.85
C TYR A 54 -4.51 9.88 -4.84
N ARG A 55 -4.37 11.03 -4.17
CA ARG A 55 -5.40 12.08 -4.15
C ARG A 55 -4.79 13.47 -3.91
N SER A 56 -5.55 14.53 -4.16
CA SER A 56 -5.14 15.88 -3.78
C SER A 56 -5.14 16.05 -2.26
N VAL A 57 -4.27 16.93 -1.75
CA VAL A 57 -4.21 17.35 -0.35
C VAL A 57 -5.58 17.82 0.15
N ARG A 58 -5.89 17.50 1.40
CA ARG A 58 -7.08 17.96 2.12
C ARG A 58 -6.68 18.56 3.46
N PHE A 59 -7.55 19.41 4.00
CA PHE A 59 -7.44 19.92 5.35
C PHE A 59 -8.68 19.53 6.12
N PHE A 60 -8.50 19.01 7.32
CA PHE A 60 -9.59 18.64 8.22
C PHE A 60 -9.47 19.44 9.49
N HIS A 61 -10.60 19.87 10.02
CA HIS A 61 -10.63 20.52 11.30
C HIS A 61 -10.82 19.45 12.39
N ASP A 62 -9.82 19.29 13.26
CA ASP A 62 -9.87 18.32 14.35
C ASP A 62 -10.87 18.81 15.42
N PRO A 63 -11.95 18.06 15.68
CA PRO A 63 -12.98 18.49 16.62
C PRO A 63 -12.49 18.51 18.08
N ALA A 64 -11.47 17.72 18.43
CA ALA A 64 -10.90 17.61 19.77
C ALA A 64 -9.89 18.73 20.04
N THR A 65 -8.99 18.98 19.08
CA THR A 65 -7.90 19.98 19.26
C THR A 65 -8.22 21.35 18.67
N LYS A 66 -9.30 21.49 17.89
CA LYS A 66 -9.68 22.69 17.13
C LYS A 66 -8.61 23.19 16.15
N ALA A 67 -7.66 22.32 15.80
CA ALA A 67 -6.61 22.63 14.85
C ALA A 67 -6.99 22.21 13.42
N TRP A 68 -6.52 22.96 12.43
CA TRP A 68 -6.54 22.51 11.04
C TRP A 68 -5.39 21.54 10.81
N LYS A 69 -5.73 20.28 10.53
CA LYS A 69 -4.78 19.23 10.19
C LYS A 69 -4.71 19.07 8.67
N ARG A 70 -3.50 19.17 8.13
CA ARG A 70 -3.22 18.85 6.72
C ARG A 70 -3.15 17.34 6.54
N TYR A 71 -3.79 16.84 5.50
CA TYR A 71 -3.79 15.45 5.10
C TYR A 71 -3.26 15.33 3.68
N GLU A 72 -2.21 14.53 3.58
CA GLU A 72 -1.49 14.23 2.36
C GLU A 72 -1.67 12.75 2.01
N PRO A 73 -2.55 12.44 1.06
CA PRO A 73 -2.85 11.07 0.67
C PRO A 73 -1.71 10.49 -0.18
N TRP A 74 -0.65 10.09 0.51
CA TRP A 74 0.49 9.34 -0.01
C TRP A 74 0.43 7.90 0.44
N MET A 75 1.04 7.05 -0.37
CA MET A 75 1.25 5.66 -0.09
C MET A 75 2.62 5.23 -0.58
N THR A 76 3.32 4.45 0.23
CA THR A 76 4.54 3.74 -0.12
C THR A 76 4.24 2.26 -0.11
N THR A 77 4.55 1.57 -1.20
CA THR A 77 4.55 0.11 -1.24
C THR A 77 5.99 -0.38 -1.33
N ILE A 78 6.30 -1.44 -0.59
CA ILE A 78 7.59 -2.12 -0.62
C ILE A 78 7.33 -3.50 -1.21
N VAL A 79 8.09 -3.87 -2.24
CA VAL A 79 7.98 -5.16 -2.92
C VAL A 79 9.35 -5.82 -3.04
N ASP A 80 9.38 -7.14 -3.00
CA ASP A 80 10.50 -7.94 -3.47
C ASP A 80 10.44 -7.96 -5.01
N LEU A 81 11.47 -7.42 -5.67
CA LEU A 81 11.52 -7.37 -7.13
C LEU A 81 11.86 -8.71 -7.77
N ASP A 82 12.48 -9.63 -7.04
CA ASP A 82 12.83 -10.95 -7.57
C ASP A 82 11.56 -11.81 -7.71
N THR A 83 10.62 -11.67 -6.78
CA THR A 83 9.40 -12.49 -6.72
C THR A 83 8.12 -11.72 -7.07
N GLY A 84 8.17 -10.38 -7.07
CA GLY A 84 6.99 -9.54 -7.13
C GLY A 84 6.15 -9.57 -5.84
N GLN A 85 6.70 -10.10 -4.74
CA GLN A 85 5.94 -10.20 -3.50
C GLN A 85 5.79 -8.84 -2.82
N LEU A 86 4.58 -8.46 -2.40
CA LEU A 86 4.38 -7.30 -1.53
C LEU A 86 4.95 -7.58 -0.13
N LEU A 87 5.79 -6.68 0.38
CA LEU A 87 6.44 -6.79 1.69
C LEU A 87 5.87 -5.80 2.72
N GLY A 88 5.34 -4.66 2.27
CA GLY A 88 4.79 -3.66 3.18
C GLY A 88 4.03 -2.55 2.46
N VAL A 89 3.11 -1.93 3.20
CA VAL A 89 2.36 -0.76 2.76
C VAL A 89 2.33 0.28 3.88
N LEU A 90 2.70 1.50 3.53
CA LEU A 90 2.71 2.65 4.43
C LEU A 90 1.86 3.77 3.83
N SER A 91 0.99 4.36 4.62
CA SER A 91 0.16 5.51 4.24
C SER A 91 -0.17 6.34 5.49
N GLN A 92 -0.71 7.54 5.29
CA GLN A 92 -1.10 8.40 6.42
C GLN A 92 -2.24 7.85 7.29
N ASP A 93 -3.10 6.98 6.73
CA ASP A 93 -4.22 6.38 7.48
C ASP A 93 -3.87 5.00 8.03
N VAL A 94 -2.91 4.32 7.39
CA VAL A 94 -2.59 2.92 7.62
C VAL A 94 -1.08 2.73 7.44
N GLY A 95 -0.39 2.30 8.49
CA GLY A 95 1.02 1.92 8.42
C GLY A 95 1.23 0.52 8.99
N TYR A 96 1.60 -0.43 8.14
CA TYR A 96 1.98 -1.78 8.56
C TYR A 96 3.25 -2.21 7.82
N MET A 97 4.32 -2.44 8.58
CA MET A 97 5.33 -3.42 8.17
C MET A 97 4.82 -4.78 8.62
N VAL A 98 4.88 -5.79 7.75
CA VAL A 98 4.44 -7.16 8.08
C VAL A 98 5.44 -7.76 9.06
N ASN A 99 5.28 -7.44 10.35
CA ASN A 99 6.09 -7.98 11.43
C ASN A 99 5.15 -8.60 12.48
N ARG A 100 5.07 -9.92 12.45
CA ARG A 100 4.53 -10.76 13.53
C ARG A 100 5.40 -12.00 13.68
#